data_AF-A0A1Z5KG71-F1
#
_entry.id   AF-A0A1Z5KG71-F1
#
_cell.length_a   1.000
_cell.length_b   1.000
_cell.length_c   1.000
_cell.angle_alpha   90.00
_cell.angle_beta   90.00
_cell.angle_gamma   90.00
#
_symmetry.space_group_name_H-M   'P 1'
#
loop_
_entity.id
_entity.type
_entity.pdbx_description
1 polymer ?
#
loop_
_entity_poly.entity_id
_entity_poly.type
_entity_poly.pdbx_seq_one_letter_code
_entity_poly.pdbx_strand_id
1 'polypeptide(L)'
;MERIEKDATPAEEWEQSLNATCNRLSNQYLNLLKAAAAAPSTQQHDPRAGGGHMTSLQDPPPPPLAANIAQSQVQCRAATENICVAASHLLGLIRTLRLSLLLMDRETIEAEEELQVIQAQALTKKARLEAAEIEKDWLELRHKKLHHTD
;
A
#
# COMPACT_ATOMS: atom_id res chain seq x y z
N MET A 1 -29.68 -16.28 -17.17
CA MET A 1 -28.25 -16.58 -17.33
C MET A 1 -27.59 -16.27 -16.00
N GLU A 2 -27.20 -17.30 -15.24
CA GLU A 2 -26.33 -17.11 -14.08
C GLU A 2 -25.03 -16.47 -14.56
N ARG A 3 -24.62 -15.37 -13.92
CA ARG A 3 -23.26 -14.86 -14.06
C ARG A 3 -22.36 -15.89 -13.38
N ILE A 4 -21.62 -16.66 -14.16
CA ILE A 4 -20.46 -17.37 -13.66
C ILE A 4 -19.43 -16.27 -13.39
N GLU A 5 -19.38 -15.78 -12.16
CA GLU A 5 -18.24 -14.99 -11.70
C GLU A 5 -17.01 -15.89 -11.83
N LYS A 6 -16.01 -15.42 -12.57
CA LYS A 6 -14.78 -16.17 -12.77
C LYS A 6 -14.04 -16.12 -11.45
N ASP A 7 -14.03 -17.24 -10.73
CA ASP A 7 -13.28 -17.36 -9.48
C ASP A 7 -11.83 -16.93 -9.70
N ALA A 8 -11.29 -16.18 -8.74
CA ALA A 8 -9.91 -15.74 -8.78
C ALA A 8 -9.00 -16.96 -8.83
N THR A 9 -7.97 -16.89 -9.68
CA THR A 9 -6.96 -17.95 -9.70
C THR A 9 -6.19 -17.96 -8.38
N PRO A 10 -5.64 -19.11 -7.95
CA PRO A 10 -4.84 -19.18 -6.73
C PRO A 10 -3.66 -18.19 -6.70
N ALA A 11 -3.11 -17.85 -7.86
CA ALA A 11 -2.06 -16.84 -8.00
C ALA A 11 -2.58 -15.43 -7.71
N GLU A 12 -3.76 -15.08 -8.24
CA GLU A 12 -4.42 -13.79 -7.98
C GLU A 12 -4.82 -13.65 -6.51
N GLU A 13 -5.32 -14.71 -5.88
CA GLU A 13 -5.63 -14.72 -4.44
C GLU A 13 -4.39 -14.52 -3.58
N TRP A 14 -3.28 -15.19 -3.94
CA TRP A 14 -2.00 -15.03 -3.26
C TRP A 14 -1.47 -13.60 -3.39
N GLU A 15 -1.53 -13.02 -4.59
CA GLU A 15 -1.10 -11.65 -4.85
C GLU A 15 -1.96 -10.63 -4.08
N GLN A 16 -3.28 -10.81 -4.07
CA GLN A 16 -4.18 -9.98 -3.27
C GLN A 16 -3.87 -10.07 -1.77
N SER A 17 -3.62 -11.28 -1.27
CA SER A 17 -3.24 -11.52 0.14
C SER A 17 -1.90 -10.87 0.49
N LEU A 18 -0.91 -10.93 -0.42
CA LEU A 18 0.36 -10.25 -0.28
C LEU A 18 0.18 -8.73 -0.21
N ASN A 19 -0.53 -8.15 -1.17
CA ASN A 19 -0.78 -6.71 -1.23
C ASN A 19 -1.53 -6.20 0.00
N ALA A 20 -2.57 -6.92 0.43
CA ALA A 20 -3.31 -6.60 1.64
C ALA A 20 -2.42 -6.63 2.89
N THR A 21 -1.51 -7.61 2.97
CA THR A 21 -0.59 -7.77 4.10
C THR A 21 0.48 -6.67 4.13
N CYS A 22 1.06 -6.32 2.99
CA CYS A 22 2.00 -5.21 2.86
C CYS A 22 1.34 -3.87 3.24
N ASN A 23 0.12 -3.63 2.77
CA ASN A 23 -0.65 -2.44 3.13
C ASN A 23 -0.95 -2.41 4.64
N ARG A 24 -1.32 -3.54 5.24
CA ARG A 24 -1.51 -3.66 6.69
C ARG A 24 -0.22 -3.34 7.44
N LEU A 25 0.93 -3.88 7.04
CA LEU A 25 2.22 -3.61 7.68
C LEU A 25 2.56 -2.11 7.63
N SER A 26 2.44 -1.49 6.46
CA SER A 26 2.70 -0.06 6.28
C SER A 26 1.79 0.81 7.17
N ASN A 27 0.49 0.52 7.17
CA ASN A 27 -0.47 1.25 7.99
C ASN A 27 -0.21 1.10 9.49
N GLN A 28 0.14 -0.11 9.95
CA GLN A 28 0.41 -0.33 11.37
C GLN A 28 1.73 0.29 11.81
N TYR A 29 2.74 0.32 10.94
CA TYR A 29 3.97 1.07 11.18
C TYR A 29 3.71 2.57 11.30
N LEU A 30 2.89 3.14 10.42
CA LEU A 30 2.47 4.54 10.52
C LEU A 30 1.68 4.82 11.81
N ASN A 31 0.79 3.90 12.21
CA ASN A 31 0.04 4.03 13.46
C ASN A 31 0.97 3.99 14.68
N LEU A 32 1.98 3.11 14.66
CA LEU A 32 2.98 3.05 15.72
C LEU A 32 3.77 4.36 15.81
N LEU A 33 4.21 4.91 14.66
CA LEU A 33 4.91 6.20 14.62
C LEU A 33 4.03 7.33 15.16
N LYS A 34 2.75 7.38 14.80
CA LYS A 34 1.79 8.39 15.31
C LYS A 34 1.57 8.25 16.81
N ALA A 35 1.39 7.03 17.30
CA ALA A 35 1.20 6.77 18.72
C ALA A 35 2.45 7.11 19.52
N ALA A 36 3.65 6.84 19.00
CA ALA A 36 4.92 7.21 19.62
C ALA A 36 5.19 8.73 19.56
N ALA A 37 4.80 9.40 18.47
CA ALA A 37 4.91 10.84 18.30
C ALA A 37 3.88 11.63 19.13
N ALA A 38 2.82 10.98 19.60
CA ALA A 38 1.84 11.58 20.52
C ALA A 38 2.38 11.79 21.95
N ALA A 39 3.66 11.47 22.20
CA ALA A 39 4.37 11.99 23.36
C ALA A 39 4.29 13.53 23.32
N PRO A 40 3.89 14.20 24.41
CA PRO A 40 3.69 15.64 24.40
C PRO A 40 4.98 16.30 23.96
N SER A 41 4.91 17.05 22.86
CA SER A 41 5.85 18.14 22.66
C SER A 41 5.86 18.94 23.95
N THR A 42 7.06 19.23 24.44
CA THR A 42 7.35 20.12 25.55
C THR A 42 6.82 21.53 25.26
N GLN A 43 5.50 21.69 25.20
CA GLN A 43 4.89 22.94 25.58
C GLN A 43 5.05 23.00 27.10
N GLN A 44 5.83 23.98 27.55
CA GLN A 44 5.98 24.35 28.96
C GLN A 44 4.60 24.50 29.59
N HIS A 45 4.05 23.44 30.16
CA HIS A 45 2.84 23.51 30.95
C HIS A 45 3.21 23.15 32.38
N ASP A 46 3.34 24.20 33.20
CA ASP A 46 3.66 24.10 34.61
C ASP A 46 2.58 23.24 35.32
N PRO A 47 2.94 22.09 35.91
CA PRO A 47 1.98 21.23 36.60
C PRO A 47 1.40 21.86 37.87
N ARG A 48 1.87 23.06 38.29
CA ARG A 48 1.30 23.84 39.41
C ARG A 48 0.17 24.78 38.98
N ALA A 49 -0.03 25.03 37.68
CA ALA A 49 -1.13 25.83 37.18
C ALA A 49 -2.37 24.95 36.99
N GLY A 50 -3.14 24.74 38.07
CA GLY A 50 -4.38 23.95 38.07
C GLY A 50 -5.53 24.58 37.26
N GLY A 51 -5.35 24.80 35.96
CA GLY A 51 -6.35 25.41 35.12
C GLY A 51 -6.01 25.27 33.64
N GLY A 52 -6.50 24.19 33.02
CA GLY A 52 -6.75 24.21 31.59
C GLY A 52 -7.71 25.36 31.31
N HIS A 53 -7.27 26.33 30.50
CA HIS A 53 -8.10 27.48 30.15
C HIS A 53 -9.33 26.97 29.38
N MET A 54 -10.49 26.94 30.02
CA MET A 54 -11.76 26.68 29.32
C MET A 54 -12.00 27.83 28.35
N THR A 55 -11.90 27.57 27.05
CA THR A 55 -12.28 28.53 26.00
C THR A 55 -13.80 28.77 25.94
N SER A 56 -14.60 27.91 26.59
CA SER A 56 -16.04 28.07 26.83
C SER A 56 -16.48 27.17 27.99
N LEU A 57 -17.43 27.63 28.82
CA LEU A 57 -18.02 26.85 29.94
C LEU A 57 -18.81 25.61 29.48
N GLN A 58 -19.10 25.48 28.18
CA GLN A 58 -19.82 24.36 27.58
C GLN A 58 -18.90 23.24 27.05
N ASP A 59 -17.59 23.44 26.99
CA ASP A 59 -16.67 22.43 26.45
C ASP A 59 -16.25 21.43 27.54
N PRO A 60 -16.22 20.12 27.26
CA PRO A 60 -15.73 19.13 28.20
C PRO A 60 -14.24 19.42 28.51
N PRO A 61 -13.80 19.29 29.77
CA PRO A 61 -12.43 19.60 30.16
C PRO A 61 -11.45 18.71 29.37
N PRO A 62 -10.29 19.26 28.95
CA PRO A 62 -9.32 18.51 28.17
C PRO A 62 -8.85 17.27 28.95
N PRO A 63 -8.70 16.11 28.29
CA PRO A 63 -8.34 14.87 28.96
C PRO A 63 -6.98 15.01 29.67
N PRO A 64 -6.82 14.39 30.85
CA PRO A 64 -5.59 14.51 31.62
C PRO A 64 -4.42 13.89 30.85
N LEU A 65 -3.22 14.47 30.98
CA LEU A 65 -2.01 14.00 30.30
C LEU A 65 -1.73 12.50 30.52
N ALA A 66 -2.03 11.99 31.73
CA ALA A 66 -1.92 10.58 32.05
C ALA A 66 -2.86 9.68 31.21
N ALA A 67 -4.05 10.16 30.87
CA ALA A 67 -4.98 9.45 29.99
C ALA A 67 -4.44 9.43 28.55
N ASN A 68 -3.84 10.52 28.07
CA ASN A 68 -3.23 10.56 26.73
C ASN A 68 -2.03 9.62 26.61
N ILE A 69 -1.18 9.55 27.65
CA ILE A 69 -0.04 8.62 27.69
C ILE A 69 -0.52 7.17 27.74
N ALA A 70 -1.53 6.87 28.56
CA ALA A 70 -2.10 5.52 28.64
C ALA A 70 -2.73 5.10 27.31
N GLN A 71 -3.44 6.00 26.62
CA GLN A 71 -4.00 5.75 25.29
C GLN A 71 -2.92 5.52 24.24
N SER A 72 -1.88 6.37 24.20
CA SER A 72 -0.73 6.19 23.31
C SER A 72 -0.03 4.86 23.55
N GLN A 73 0.16 4.45 24.82
CA GLN A 73 0.78 3.17 25.15
C GLN A 73 -0.04 1.98 24.67
N VAL A 74 -1.37 2.01 24.83
CA VAL A 74 -2.27 0.97 24.33
C VAL A 74 -2.24 0.92 22.80
N GLN A 75 -2.25 2.07 22.12
CA GLN A 75 -2.15 2.15 20.66
C GLN A 75 -0.81 1.62 20.13
N CYS A 76 0.30 1.96 20.80
CA CYS A 76 1.62 1.42 20.46
C CYS A 76 1.67 -0.10 20.60
N ARG A 77 1.13 -0.66 21.68
CA ARG A 77 1.07 -2.12 21.88
C ARG A 77 0.23 -2.79 20.80
N ALA A 78 -0.99 -2.28 20.56
CA ALA A 78 -1.88 -2.83 19.54
C ALA A 78 -1.26 -2.75 18.13
N ALA A 79 -0.59 -1.65 17.79
CA ALA A 79 0.10 -1.51 16.50
C ALA A 79 1.25 -2.53 16.37
N THR A 80 2.03 -2.72 17.45
CA THR A 80 3.15 -3.69 17.47
C THR A 80 2.66 -5.14 17.30
N GLU A 81 1.61 -5.52 18.02
CA GLU A 81 1.00 -6.85 17.89
C GLU A 81 0.47 -7.10 16.47
N ASN A 82 -0.20 -6.09 15.89
CA ASN A 82 -0.68 -6.17 14.52
C ASN A 82 0.45 -6.27 13.50
N ILE A 83 1.60 -5.63 13.72
CA ILE A 83 2.81 -5.79 12.90
C ILE A 83 3.32 -7.22 12.99
N CYS A 84 3.43 -7.79 14.19
CA CYS A 84 3.89 -9.17 14.37
C CYS A 84 2.98 -10.20 13.68
N VAL A 85 1.65 -10.01 13.76
CA VAL A 85 0.68 -10.87 13.07
C VAL A 85 0.85 -10.74 11.55
N ALA A 86 0.93 -9.51 11.02
CA ALA A 86 1.08 -9.29 9.59
C ALA A 86 2.43 -9.83 9.06
N ALA A 87 3.52 -9.69 9.84
CA ALA A 87 4.81 -10.28 9.51
C ALA A 87 4.76 -11.82 9.51
N SER A 88 4.05 -12.43 10.47
CA SER A 88 3.86 -13.89 10.51
C SER A 88 3.08 -14.38 9.29
N HIS A 89 2.04 -13.65 8.89
CA HIS A 89 1.27 -13.94 7.67
C HIS A 89 2.12 -13.81 6.41
N LEU A 90 2.98 -12.78 6.33
CA LEU A 90 3.92 -12.60 5.23
C LEU A 90 4.90 -13.78 5.11
N LEU A 91 5.44 -14.27 6.25
CA LEU A 91 6.27 -15.48 6.26
C LEU A 91 5.50 -16.71 5.79
N GLY A 92 4.20 -16.80 6.11
CA GLY A 92 3.29 -17.81 5.57
C GLY A 92 3.19 -17.76 4.05
N LEU A 93 2.95 -16.57 3.48
CA LEU A 93 2.87 -16.38 2.03
C LEU A 93 4.17 -16.74 1.31
N ILE A 94 5.32 -16.35 1.88
CA ILE A 94 6.65 -16.73 1.35
C ILE A 94 6.82 -18.24 1.36
N ARG A 95 6.41 -18.91 2.43
CA ARG A 95 6.45 -20.38 2.52
C ARG A 95 5.57 -21.00 1.43
N THR A 96 4.35 -20.52 1.24
CA THR A 96 3.43 -21.00 0.20
C THR A 96 4.06 -20.90 -1.19
N LEU A 97 4.65 -19.75 -1.53
CA LEU A 97 5.33 -19.54 -2.81
C LEU A 97 6.53 -20.48 -3.00
N ARG A 98 7.33 -20.68 -1.95
CA ARG A 98 8.45 -21.63 -2.01
C ARG A 98 7.98 -23.06 -2.23
N LEU A 99 6.89 -23.45 -1.58
CA LEU A 99 6.32 -24.78 -1.76
C LEU A 99 5.73 -24.96 -3.16
N SER A 100 5.04 -23.95 -3.72
CA SER A 100 4.53 -24.03 -5.08
C SER A 100 5.66 -24.19 -6.10
N LEU A 101 6.76 -23.44 -5.94
CA LEU A 101 7.96 -23.59 -6.78
C LEU A 101 8.61 -24.97 -6.67
N LEU A 102 8.64 -25.57 -5.47
CA LEU A 102 9.20 -26.91 -5.27
C LEU A 102 8.31 -28.03 -5.84
N LEU A 103 7.00 -27.76 -5.96
CA LEU A 103 6.02 -28.71 -6.48
C LEU A 103 5.77 -28.56 -7.98
N MET A 104 6.21 -27.44 -8.59
CA MET A 104 6.18 -27.27 -10.03
C MET A 104 7.09 -28.29 -10.70
N ASP A 105 6.49 -29.06 -11.60
CA ASP A 105 7.21 -29.89 -12.52
C ASP A 105 7.76 -29.06 -13.69
N ARG A 106 8.74 -29.65 -14.38
CA ARG A 106 9.45 -28.98 -15.47
C ARG A 106 8.51 -28.56 -16.61
N GLU A 107 7.50 -29.37 -16.91
CA GLU A 107 6.53 -29.07 -17.96
C GLU A 107 5.69 -27.83 -17.62
N THR A 108 5.28 -27.68 -16.35
CA THR A 108 4.57 -26.47 -15.91
C THR A 108 5.47 -25.24 -15.95
N ILE A 109 6.75 -25.36 -15.59
CA ILE A 109 7.72 -24.25 -15.69
C ILE A 109 7.86 -23.78 -17.14
N GLU A 110 8.11 -24.71 -18.07
CA GLU A 110 8.29 -24.39 -19.49
C GLU A 110 7.02 -23.74 -20.08
N ALA A 111 5.84 -24.23 -19.72
CA ALA A 111 4.57 -23.65 -20.16
C ALA A 111 4.33 -22.24 -19.61
N GLU A 112 4.65 -21.97 -18.34
CA GLU A 112 4.54 -20.63 -17.75
C GLU A 112 5.52 -19.65 -18.41
N GLU A 113 6.77 -20.06 -18.65
CA GLU A 113 7.77 -19.23 -19.33
C GLU A 113 7.34 -18.86 -20.75
N GLU A 114 6.82 -19.81 -21.53
CA GLU A 114 6.27 -19.53 -22.86
C GLU A 114 5.13 -18.51 -22.81
N LEU A 115 4.22 -18.66 -21.85
CA LEU A 115 3.09 -17.75 -21.66
C LEU A 115 3.56 -16.33 -21.29
N GLN A 116 4.57 -16.22 -20.43
CA GLN A 116 5.19 -14.93 -20.07
C GLN A 116 5.86 -14.26 -21.27
N VAL A 117 6.57 -15.02 -22.12
CA VAL A 117 7.17 -14.50 -23.36
C VAL A 117 6.09 -13.91 -24.28
N ILE A 118 4.98 -14.63 -24.47
CA ILE A 118 3.87 -14.17 -25.30
C ILE A 118 3.27 -12.87 -24.73
N GLN A 119 3.04 -12.81 -23.42
CA GLN A 119 2.51 -11.60 -22.77
C GLN A 119 3.46 -10.40 -22.90
N ALA A 120 4.76 -10.59 -22.69
CA ALA A 120 5.77 -9.55 -22.82
C ALA A 120 5.86 -9.02 -24.27
N GLN A 121 5.78 -9.92 -25.26
CA GLN A 121 5.74 -9.55 -26.67
C GLN A 121 4.48 -8.74 -27.00
N ALA A 122 3.32 -9.13 -26.48
CA ALA A 122 2.07 -8.42 -26.69
C ALA A 122 2.11 -6.99 -26.11
N LEU A 123 2.61 -6.84 -24.88
CA LEU A 123 2.82 -5.53 -24.25
C LEU A 123 3.80 -4.66 -25.04
N THR A 124 4.93 -5.24 -25.46
CA THR A 124 5.94 -4.52 -26.25
C THR A 124 5.37 -4.06 -27.58
N LYS A 125 4.59 -4.91 -28.26
CA LYS A 125 3.94 -4.56 -29.52
C LYS A 125 2.94 -3.41 -29.33
N LYS A 126 2.13 -3.46 -28.26
CA LYS A 126 1.20 -2.38 -27.93
C LYS A 126 1.94 -1.07 -27.67
N ALA A 127 2.96 -1.07 -26.80
CA ALA A 127 3.76 0.11 -26.50
C ALA A 127 4.45 0.69 -27.74
N ARG A 128 4.93 -0.18 -28.64
CA ARG A 128 5.55 0.25 -29.91
C ARG A 128 4.54 0.93 -30.84
N LEU A 129 3.31 0.43 -30.90
CA LEU A 129 2.25 1.06 -31.69
C LEU A 129 1.86 2.43 -31.12
N GLU A 130 1.67 2.51 -29.80
CA GLU A 130 1.38 3.77 -29.11
C GLU A 130 2.51 4.79 -29.31
N ALA A 131 3.77 4.38 -29.21
CA ALA A 131 4.91 5.25 -29.47
C ALA A 131 4.94 5.77 -30.93
N ALA A 132 4.63 4.91 -31.91
CA ALA A 132 4.58 5.31 -33.32
C ALA A 132 3.42 6.29 -33.60
N GLU A 133 2.27 6.11 -32.94
CA GLU A 133 1.14 7.03 -33.04
C GLU A 133 1.48 8.40 -32.45
N ILE A 134 2.09 8.43 -31.27
CA ILE A 134 2.57 9.66 -30.62
C ILE A 134 3.62 10.37 -31.49
N GLU A 135 4.55 9.62 -32.11
CA GLU A 135 5.56 10.20 -33.00
C GLU A 135 4.92 10.84 -34.23
N LYS A 136 3.91 10.18 -34.82
CA LYS A 136 3.14 10.73 -35.94
C LYS A 136 2.43 12.03 -35.55
N ASP A 137 1.75 12.04 -34.40
CA ASP A 137 1.07 13.23 -33.89
C ASP A 137 2.05 14.39 -33.67
N TRP A 138 3.23 14.09 -33.13
CA TRP A 138 4.32 15.07 -32.95
C TRP A 138 4.83 15.64 -34.27
N LEU A 139 5.00 14.81 -35.29
CA LEU A 139 5.41 15.24 -36.62
C LEU A 139 4.33 16.14 -37.25
N GLU A 140 3.06 15.78 -37.15
CA GLU A 140 1.95 16.60 -37.66
C GLU A 140 1.86 17.96 -36.96
N LEU A 141 2.02 18.00 -35.63
CA LEU A 141 2.11 19.24 -34.85
C LEU A 141 3.30 20.10 -35.26
N ARG A 142 4.46 19.48 -35.50
CA ARG A 142 5.67 20.17 -35.98
C ARG A 142 5.43 20.77 -37.36
N HIS A 143 4.86 20.02 -38.29
CA HIS A 143 4.52 20.50 -39.63
C HIS A 143 3.52 21.66 -39.59
N LYS A 144 2.46 21.57 -38.78
CA LYS A 144 1.49 22.65 -38.59
C LYS A 144 2.14 23.94 -38.06
N LYS A 145 3.10 23.83 -37.13
CA LYS A 145 3.85 24.99 -36.63
C LYS A 145 4.74 25.63 -37.69
N LEU A 146 5.41 24.83 -38.52
CA LEU A 146 6.28 25.32 -39.60
C LEU A 146 5.50 26.03 -40.72
N HIS A 147 4.26 25.62 -41.01
CA HIS A 147 3.40 26.25 -42.03
C HIS A 147 2.59 27.45 -41.50
N HIS A 148 2.68 27.79 -40.22
CA HIS A 148 2.01 28.97 -39.64
C HIS A 148 2.95 30.18 -39.52
N THR A 149 4.21 30.04 -39.96
CA THR A 149 5.27 31.06 -39.90
C THR A 149 5.63 31.68 -41.26
N ASP A 150 4.90 31.34 -42.33
CA ASP A 150 4.90 32.02 -43.64
C ASP A 150 3.61 32.83 -43.81
#